data_AF-A0A970SU71-F1
#
_entry.id   AF-A0A970SU71-F1
#
_cell.length_a   1.000
_cell.length_b   1.000
_cell.length_c   1.000
_cell.angle_alpha   90.00
_cell.angle_beta   90.00
_cell.angle_gamma   90.00
#
_symmetry.space_group_name_H-M   'P 1'
#
loop_
_entity.id
_entity.type
_entity.pdbx_description
1 polymer ?
#
loop_
_entity_poly.entity_id
_entity_poly.type
_entity_poly.pdbx_seq_one_letter_code
_entity_poly.pdbx_strand_id
1 'polypeptide(L)'
;MTTDNLLNEIGLIDDEIINEAADDSVQIKSRFRWVKWASVAAAVCLTITGALFTLQNVFRSNTPAGSIKYYQSKDLITIPCTFTSGGMGGGTQNFGHFFVKDFSELATANPTRNNVNTIKELPVFKNEKGLWSDYNYDISKIDSFIYFDKPAYEETRDYDIYGESHNTWNICFRKDTKLSIVDQLLDYTFHRVYYALYDLDENIEGFDAGWSRVMTQPTQPGVIYPIISLNKAKEKLRNGDFFCYGSENDVAKTADILSVELEYLTDEYQVYIQPFYKFTITDSGWDLSNVMECDNKTEYKSVSHVFVPAIVDKYLDITEPNLEFNK
;
A
#
# COMPACT_ATOMS: atom_id res chain seq x y z
N MET A 1 8.98 -62.92 23.68
CA MET A 1 10.07 -62.70 22.70
C MET A 1 9.65 -61.50 21.87
N THR A 2 9.85 -60.24 22.30
CA THR A 2 11.05 -59.57 22.85
C THR A 2 12.29 -59.72 21.97
N THR A 3 12.98 -58.59 21.85
CA THR A 3 13.92 -58.04 20.87
C THR A 3 15.23 -58.84 20.66
N ASP A 4 15.22 -60.14 20.96
CA ASP A 4 16.40 -61.02 20.94
C ASP A 4 16.42 -61.99 19.75
N ASN A 5 15.39 -61.97 18.88
CA ASN A 5 15.25 -62.91 17.77
C ASN A 5 15.68 -62.38 16.38
N LEU A 6 16.24 -61.17 16.28
CA LEU A 6 16.76 -60.65 14.99
C LEU A 6 18.28 -60.39 15.01
N LEU A 7 18.91 -60.41 16.18
CA LEU A 7 20.38 -60.34 16.33
C LEU A 7 21.08 -61.71 16.15
N ASN A 8 20.31 -62.78 15.94
CA ASN A 8 20.81 -64.13 15.70
C ASN A 8 20.94 -64.50 14.20
N GLU A 9 20.68 -63.57 13.28
CA GLU A 9 20.68 -63.85 11.84
C GLU A 9 21.92 -63.37 11.07
N ILE A 10 22.94 -62.83 11.74
CA ILE A 10 24.20 -62.45 11.08
C ILE A 10 25.37 -62.96 11.91
N GLY A 11 25.52 -64.29 11.88
CA GLY A 11 26.64 -64.99 12.47
C GLY A 11 27.95 -64.81 11.70
N LEU A 12 29.03 -65.12 12.43
CA LEU A 12 30.36 -65.53 11.95
C LEU A 12 31.28 -64.40 11.46
N ILE A 13 32.03 -63.83 12.40
CA ILE A 13 33.41 -63.39 12.16
C ILE A 13 34.29 -64.50 12.72
N ASP A 14 35.18 -65.05 11.89
CA ASP A 14 36.29 -65.89 12.32
C ASP A 14 37.56 -65.02 12.29
N ASP A 15 38.24 -64.92 13.43
CA ASP A 15 39.32 -63.96 13.72
C ASP A 15 40.70 -64.39 13.14
N GLU A 16 40.72 -65.34 12.20
CA GLU A 16 41.95 -65.94 11.66
C GLU A 16 42.35 -65.45 10.25
N ILE A 17 41.76 -64.35 9.77
CA ILE A 17 42.22 -63.65 8.55
C ILE A 17 42.69 -62.23 8.90
N ILE A 18 43.38 -62.11 10.03
CA ILE A 18 44.13 -60.92 10.40
C ILE A 18 45.55 -61.38 10.68
N ASN A 19 46.42 -61.36 9.66
CA ASN A 19 47.88 -61.14 9.72
C ASN A 19 48.62 -61.73 8.51
N GLU A 20 48.40 -61.26 7.28
CA GLU A 20 49.44 -61.25 6.23
C GLU A 20 48.93 -60.64 4.92
N ALA A 21 48.99 -59.32 4.81
CA ALA A 21 49.16 -58.62 3.53
C ALA A 21 49.53 -57.18 3.85
N ALA A 22 50.73 -56.99 4.38
CA ALA A 22 51.43 -55.74 4.17
C ALA A 22 51.87 -55.72 2.70
N ASP A 23 51.31 -54.83 1.88
CA ASP A 23 52.12 -54.14 0.90
C ASP A 23 51.47 -52.83 0.44
N ASP A 24 52.33 -51.83 0.27
CA ASP A 24 52.02 -50.46 -0.09
C ASP A 24 51.27 -50.34 -1.43
N SER A 25 50.23 -49.50 -1.49
CA SER A 25 50.14 -48.42 -2.49
C SER A 25 48.78 -47.71 -2.55
N VAL A 26 48.88 -46.40 -2.85
CA VAL A 26 47.85 -45.46 -3.32
C VAL A 26 47.10 -44.66 -2.24
N GLN A 27 47.63 -43.48 -1.97
CA GLN A 27 46.94 -42.36 -1.34
C GLN A 27 45.81 -41.83 -2.24
N ILE A 28 44.56 -41.92 -1.79
CA ILE A 28 43.48 -41.01 -2.20
C ILE A 28 42.91 -40.38 -0.93
N LYS A 29 43.38 -39.18 -0.59
CA LYS A 29 42.81 -38.37 0.50
C LYS A 29 41.44 -37.86 0.06
N SER A 30 40.37 -38.50 0.54
CA SER A 30 39.03 -37.93 0.44
C SER A 30 38.95 -36.68 1.32
N ARG A 31 38.82 -35.52 0.67
CA ARG A 31 38.21 -34.35 1.29
C ARG A 31 36.77 -34.72 1.69
N PHE A 32 36.23 -34.02 2.69
CA PHE A 32 34.81 -33.99 3.13
C PHE A 32 34.45 -34.73 4.43
N ARG A 33 34.70 -34.07 5.58
CA ARG A 33 33.78 -34.13 6.75
C ARG A 33 33.49 -32.77 7.41
N TRP A 34 34.04 -31.66 6.91
CA TRP A 34 33.77 -30.31 7.46
C TRP A 34 32.63 -29.54 6.76
N VAL A 35 32.15 -30.00 5.61
CA VAL A 35 31.08 -29.30 4.86
C VAL A 35 29.68 -29.61 5.37
N LYS A 36 29.49 -30.70 6.13
CA LYS A 36 28.16 -31.10 6.64
C LYS A 36 27.67 -30.23 7.82
N TRP A 37 28.56 -29.58 8.57
CA TRP A 37 28.16 -28.70 9.67
C TRP A 37 28.13 -27.22 9.29
N ALA A 38 28.92 -26.81 8.29
CA ALA A 38 28.88 -25.44 7.78
C ALA A 38 27.55 -25.11 7.09
N SER A 39 26.96 -26.08 6.38
CA SER A 39 25.66 -25.92 5.70
C SER A 39 24.47 -25.91 6.68
N VAL A 40 24.53 -26.70 7.76
CA VAL A 40 23.52 -26.66 8.84
C VAL A 40 23.64 -25.37 9.64
N ALA A 41 24.85 -24.90 9.95
CA ALA A 41 25.06 -23.62 10.62
C ALA A 41 24.64 -22.43 9.74
N ALA A 42 24.88 -22.47 8.42
CA ALA A 42 24.42 -21.43 7.49
C ALA A 42 22.90 -21.44 7.30
N ALA A 43 22.25 -22.61 7.26
CA ALA A 43 20.79 -22.71 7.21
C ALA A 43 20.12 -22.28 8.52
N VAL A 44 20.74 -22.57 9.67
CA VAL A 44 20.30 -22.07 10.98
C VAL A 44 20.54 -20.56 11.10
N CYS A 45 21.65 -20.04 10.58
CA CYS A 45 21.87 -18.59 10.53
C CYS A 45 20.92 -17.88 9.55
N LEU A 46 20.57 -18.46 8.40
CA LEU A 46 19.59 -17.90 7.45
C LEU A 46 18.15 -18.00 7.95
N THR A 47 17.80 -19.03 8.70
CA THR A 47 16.49 -19.13 9.37
C THR A 47 16.43 -18.24 10.60
N ILE A 48 17.52 -18.07 11.36
CA ILE A 48 17.59 -17.12 12.47
C ILE A 48 17.67 -15.68 11.98
N THR A 49 18.40 -15.36 10.91
CA THR A 49 18.39 -14.00 10.31
C THR A 49 17.10 -13.75 9.56
N GLY A 50 16.53 -14.71 8.84
CA GLY A 50 15.20 -14.60 8.23
C GLY A 50 14.12 -14.42 9.29
N ALA A 51 14.15 -15.20 10.37
CA ALA A 51 13.26 -15.03 11.52
C ALA A 51 13.54 -13.73 12.27
N LEU A 52 14.78 -13.27 12.40
CA LEU A 52 15.09 -11.96 13.01
C LEU A 52 14.72 -10.79 12.10
N PHE A 53 14.71 -10.96 10.77
CA PHE A 53 14.30 -9.92 9.82
C PHE A 53 12.78 -9.83 9.77
N THR A 54 12.08 -10.97 9.78
CA THR A 54 10.62 -11.00 9.93
C THR A 54 10.20 -10.58 11.33
N LEU A 55 10.87 -11.03 12.40
CA LEU A 55 10.63 -10.58 13.77
C LEU A 55 11.02 -9.12 13.96
N GLN A 56 12.07 -8.56 13.36
CA GLN A 56 12.36 -7.12 13.45
C GLN A 56 11.34 -6.27 12.69
N ASN A 57 10.79 -6.77 11.58
CA ASN A 57 9.69 -6.11 10.88
C ASN A 57 8.35 -6.25 11.64
N VAL A 58 8.11 -7.39 12.29
CA VAL A 58 6.93 -7.66 13.14
C VAL A 58 7.05 -7.03 14.54
N PHE A 59 8.26 -6.74 15.04
CA PHE A 59 8.48 -6.05 16.31
C PHE A 59 8.64 -4.53 16.14
N ARG A 60 8.90 -4.02 14.93
CA ARG A 60 8.79 -2.58 14.66
C ARG A 60 7.36 -2.08 14.84
N SER A 61 6.35 -2.92 14.56
CA SER A 61 4.93 -2.62 14.82
C SER A 61 4.50 -2.81 16.27
N ASN A 62 5.29 -3.51 17.11
CA ASN A 62 4.99 -3.72 18.54
C ASN A 62 5.50 -2.59 19.46
N THR A 63 6.16 -1.56 18.91
CA THR A 63 6.32 -0.30 19.63
C THR A 63 4.95 0.39 19.60
N PRO A 64 4.37 0.85 20.74
CA PRO A 64 3.19 1.69 20.67
C PRO A 64 3.50 2.79 19.67
N ALA A 65 2.71 2.84 18.58
CA ALA A 65 3.07 3.66 17.43
C ALA A 65 3.37 5.07 17.95
N GLY A 66 4.64 5.44 17.90
CA GLY A 66 5.10 6.70 18.47
C GLY A 66 4.34 7.82 17.77
N SER A 67 4.06 8.92 18.45
CA SER A 67 3.46 10.08 17.78
C SER A 67 4.31 10.44 16.56
N ILE A 68 3.68 10.54 15.39
CA ILE A 68 4.36 10.97 14.17
C ILE A 68 4.89 12.38 14.43
N LYS A 69 6.20 12.55 14.28
CA LYS A 69 6.87 13.80 14.68
C LYS A 69 6.82 14.79 13.53
N TYR A 70 6.58 16.06 13.87
CA TYR A 70 6.69 17.17 12.93
C TYR A 70 6.96 18.46 13.69
N TYR A 71 7.47 19.49 13.00
CA TYR A 71 7.87 20.75 13.62
C TYR A 71 7.67 21.96 12.71
N GLN A 72 7.60 23.16 13.32
CA GLN A 72 7.57 24.42 12.60
C GLN A 72 8.99 24.82 12.18
N SER A 73 9.22 25.02 10.89
CA SER A 73 10.46 25.63 10.38
C SER A 73 10.26 27.13 10.14
N LYS A 74 11.31 27.93 10.37
CA LYS A 74 11.36 29.34 9.94
C LYS A 74 11.74 29.47 8.46
N ASP A 75 12.51 28.51 7.97
CA ASP A 75 13.06 28.48 6.63
C ASP A 75 12.38 27.36 5.86
N LEU A 76 11.24 27.69 5.23
CA LEU A 76 10.51 26.78 4.36
C LEU A 76 11.12 26.82 2.96
N ILE A 77 11.48 25.64 2.45
CA ILE A 77 11.98 25.47 1.09
C ILE A 77 10.83 25.21 0.12
N THR A 78 11.03 25.55 -1.15
CA THR A 78 10.17 25.08 -2.23
C THR A 78 10.36 23.58 -2.41
N ILE A 79 9.27 22.83 -2.49
CA ILE A 79 9.28 21.37 -2.66
C ILE A 79 8.68 20.98 -4.03
N PRO A 80 9.23 19.96 -4.71
CA PRO A 80 8.63 19.44 -5.92
C PRO A 80 7.26 18.83 -5.62
N CYS A 81 6.29 19.14 -6.48
CA CYS A 81 4.96 18.55 -6.50
C CYS A 81 4.78 17.81 -7.81
N THR A 82 5.03 16.50 -7.74
CA THR A 82 4.85 15.57 -8.85
C THR A 82 3.63 14.68 -8.59
N PHE A 83 2.89 14.39 -9.65
CA PHE A 83 1.79 13.45 -9.66
C PHE A 83 1.87 12.68 -10.97
N THR A 84 1.91 11.35 -10.91
CA THR A 84 1.84 10.53 -12.12
C THR A 84 0.40 10.28 -12.50
N SER A 85 0.02 10.70 -13.70
CA SER A 85 -1.19 10.22 -14.36
C SER A 85 -0.94 8.81 -14.91
N GLY A 86 -0.79 7.84 -14.01
CA GLY A 86 -0.67 6.41 -14.33
C GLY A 86 -2.04 5.73 -14.21
N GLY A 87 -2.54 5.18 -15.31
CA GLY A 87 -3.89 4.64 -15.38
C GLY A 87 -4.10 3.35 -14.57
N MET A 88 -5.12 3.36 -13.73
CA MET A 88 -5.90 2.18 -13.38
C MET A 88 -7.37 2.54 -13.64
N GLY A 89 -7.96 2.14 -14.76
CA GLY A 89 -9.38 2.38 -15.04
C GLY A 89 -9.61 3.41 -16.16
N GLY A 90 -10.28 2.96 -17.21
CA GLY A 90 -10.45 3.67 -18.48
C GLY A 90 -11.42 4.84 -18.42
N GLY A 91 -11.11 5.89 -17.66
CA GLY A 91 -11.76 7.19 -17.85
C GLY A 91 -11.51 7.68 -19.28
N THR A 92 -12.59 7.93 -20.01
CA THR A 92 -12.57 8.59 -21.32
C THR A 92 -13.41 9.87 -21.23
N GLN A 93 -13.40 10.67 -22.31
CA GLN A 93 -14.01 12.02 -22.42
C GLN A 93 -15.49 12.14 -22.06
N ASN A 94 -16.14 11.06 -21.63
CA ASN A 94 -17.57 10.97 -21.39
C ASN A 94 -17.96 10.32 -20.05
N PHE A 95 -17.02 9.90 -19.19
CA PHE A 95 -17.36 9.38 -17.86
C PHE A 95 -16.20 9.46 -16.86
N GLY A 96 -16.54 9.68 -15.59
CA GLY A 96 -15.64 9.64 -14.45
C GLY A 96 -15.10 8.24 -14.14
N HIS A 97 -14.14 8.21 -13.22
CA HIS A 97 -13.26 7.07 -12.99
C HIS A 97 -13.92 5.87 -12.28
N PHE A 98 -14.91 6.12 -11.43
CA PHE A 98 -15.60 5.09 -10.65
C PHE A 98 -17.08 5.07 -11.01
N PHE A 99 -17.66 3.86 -11.02
CA PHE A 99 -19.11 3.69 -11.08
C PHE A 99 -19.62 3.25 -9.71
N VAL A 100 -20.67 3.92 -9.24
CA VAL A 100 -21.28 3.69 -7.93
C VAL A 100 -22.80 3.71 -8.06
N LYS A 101 -23.51 2.97 -7.22
CA LYS A 101 -24.97 3.11 -7.10
C LYS A 101 -25.31 4.29 -6.19
N ASP A 102 -24.54 4.45 -5.12
CA ASP A 102 -24.67 5.58 -4.20
C ASP A 102 -23.30 6.13 -3.79
N PHE A 103 -23.21 7.44 -3.60
CA PHE A 103 -21.95 8.07 -3.18
C PHE A 103 -21.44 7.57 -1.81
N SER A 104 -22.32 7.05 -0.95
CA SER A 104 -21.89 6.42 0.31
C SER A 104 -21.01 5.18 0.11
N GLU A 105 -20.98 4.57 -1.07
CA GLU A 105 -20.10 3.44 -1.38
C GLU A 105 -18.63 3.83 -1.51
N LEU A 106 -18.33 5.12 -1.73
CA LEU A 106 -16.96 5.69 -1.68
C LEU A 106 -16.71 6.51 -0.42
N ALA A 107 -17.59 6.39 0.57
CA ALA A 107 -17.46 7.15 1.79
C ALA A 107 -16.24 6.70 2.61
N THR A 108 -15.24 7.57 2.73
CA THR A 108 -14.10 7.33 3.62
C THR A 108 -14.39 7.73 5.07
N ALA A 109 -13.68 7.09 5.99
CA ALA A 109 -13.52 7.43 7.38
C ALA A 109 -12.36 8.43 7.62
N ASN A 110 -11.87 9.10 6.56
CA ASN A 110 -10.88 10.16 6.66
C ASN A 110 -11.35 11.22 7.66
N PRO A 111 -10.55 11.52 8.71
CA PRO A 111 -10.99 12.39 9.80
C PRO A 111 -11.27 13.83 9.33
N THR A 112 -10.65 14.27 8.23
CA THR A 112 -10.83 15.63 7.71
C THR A 112 -12.11 15.81 6.92
N ARG A 113 -12.84 14.73 6.62
CA ARG A 113 -14.13 14.80 5.96
C ARG A 113 -15.07 15.70 6.76
N ASN A 114 -15.60 16.74 6.11
CA ASN A 114 -16.40 17.83 6.69
C ASN A 114 -15.66 18.83 7.59
N ASN A 115 -14.36 18.65 7.84
CA ASN A 115 -13.57 19.49 8.75
C ASN A 115 -12.38 20.19 8.05
N VAL A 116 -12.23 20.08 6.73
CA VAL A 116 -11.10 20.67 5.99
C VAL A 116 -10.90 22.17 6.25
N ASN A 117 -11.97 22.92 6.53
CA ASN A 117 -11.90 24.37 6.76
C ASN A 117 -11.17 24.77 8.05
N THR A 118 -11.08 23.86 9.04
CA THR A 118 -10.44 24.15 10.33
C THR A 118 -8.92 24.03 10.29
N ILE A 119 -8.36 23.41 9.25
CA ILE A 119 -6.94 23.14 9.10
C ILE A 119 -6.32 24.26 8.25
N LYS A 120 -5.20 24.82 8.70
CA LYS A 120 -4.48 25.93 8.03
C LYS A 120 -3.04 25.60 7.67
N GLU A 121 -2.52 24.55 8.26
CA GLU A 121 -1.17 24.08 8.07
C GLU A 121 -1.13 22.57 8.26
N LEU A 122 -0.25 21.91 7.53
CA LEU A 122 -0.08 20.47 7.56
C LEU A 122 1.39 20.12 7.36
N PRO A 123 1.89 19.05 8.02
CA PRO A 123 3.26 18.63 7.85
C PRO A 123 3.50 17.99 6.49
N VAL A 124 4.68 18.20 5.93
CA VAL A 124 5.19 17.53 4.74
C VAL A 124 6.34 16.63 5.16
N PHE A 125 6.34 15.41 4.65
CA PHE A 125 7.36 14.40 4.96
C PHE A 125 8.17 14.08 3.72
N LYS A 126 9.45 13.73 3.89
CA LYS A 126 10.23 13.16 2.81
C LYS A 126 9.67 11.76 2.49
N ASN A 127 9.55 11.41 1.22
CA ASN A 127 9.18 10.06 0.83
C ASN A 127 10.40 9.15 0.96
N GLU A 128 10.55 8.54 2.14
CA GLU A 128 11.67 7.68 2.47
C GLU A 128 11.46 6.27 1.90
N LYS A 129 12.54 5.63 1.47
CA LYS A 129 12.48 4.23 1.06
C LYS A 129 11.95 3.36 2.21
N GLY A 130 10.89 2.59 1.94
CA GLY A 130 10.25 1.71 2.92
C GLY A 130 9.11 2.35 3.72
N LEU A 131 8.74 3.60 3.42
CA LEU A 131 7.57 4.25 4.03
C LEU A 131 6.26 3.54 3.68
N TRP A 132 6.23 2.86 2.55
CA TRP A 132 5.16 1.96 2.14
C TRP A 132 5.76 0.77 1.39
N SER A 133 4.99 -0.31 1.27
CA SER A 133 5.39 -1.51 0.55
C SER A 133 4.17 -2.21 -0.04
N ASP A 134 4.30 -2.62 -1.30
CA ASP A 134 3.27 -3.35 -2.04
C ASP A 134 3.57 -4.84 -2.04
N TYR A 135 2.51 -5.61 -1.88
CA TYR A 135 2.56 -7.00 -1.53
C TYR A 135 1.42 -7.76 -2.22
N ASN A 136 1.77 -8.68 -3.12
CA ASN A 136 0.83 -9.70 -3.61
C ASN A 136 0.81 -10.83 -2.57
N TYR A 137 -0.30 -11.01 -1.85
CA TYR A 137 -0.35 -11.88 -0.67
C TYR A 137 -1.53 -12.84 -0.64
N ASP A 138 -1.27 -13.97 0.01
CA ASP A 138 -2.26 -14.84 0.64
C ASP A 138 -2.79 -14.13 1.89
N ILE A 139 -4.06 -13.71 1.82
CA ILE A 139 -4.67 -12.82 2.80
C ILE A 139 -4.86 -13.46 4.19
N SER A 140 -4.84 -14.80 4.27
CA SER A 140 -4.92 -15.55 5.54
C SER A 140 -3.76 -15.24 6.49
N LYS A 141 -2.71 -14.59 5.99
CA LYS A 141 -1.55 -14.18 6.76
C LYS A 141 -1.61 -12.71 7.22
N ILE A 142 -2.54 -11.90 6.71
CA ILE A 142 -2.65 -10.46 7.06
C ILE A 142 -3.01 -10.26 8.54
N ASP A 143 -3.83 -11.14 9.12
CA ASP A 143 -4.18 -11.12 10.56
C ASP A 143 -2.95 -11.22 11.49
N SER A 144 -1.82 -11.71 10.98
CA SER A 144 -0.57 -11.75 11.74
C SER A 144 0.25 -10.45 11.68
N PHE A 145 -0.08 -9.51 10.78
CA PHE A 145 0.69 -8.30 10.52
C PHE A 145 0.05 -7.01 11.05
N ILE A 146 -1.28 -6.98 11.23
CA ILE A 146 -1.99 -5.73 11.56
C ILE A 146 -2.43 -5.71 13.02
N TYR A 147 -1.50 -5.34 13.91
CA TYR A 147 -1.83 -4.96 15.28
C TYR A 147 -1.73 -3.44 15.43
N PHE A 148 -2.78 -2.72 15.05
CA PHE A 148 -2.99 -1.38 15.57
C PHE A 148 -3.60 -1.50 16.97
N ASP A 149 -3.18 -0.66 17.92
CA ASP A 149 -3.72 -0.62 19.28
C ASP A 149 -5.19 -0.16 19.32
N LYS A 150 -5.65 0.50 18.25
CA LYS A 150 -7.02 0.99 18.02
C LYS A 150 -7.40 0.84 16.53
N PRO A 151 -7.65 -0.38 16.03
CA PRO A 151 -7.96 -0.58 14.63
C PRO A 151 -9.36 -0.05 14.32
N ALA A 152 -9.49 0.56 13.16
CA ALA A 152 -10.74 0.91 12.51
C ALA A 152 -10.69 0.44 11.06
N TYR A 153 -11.86 0.24 10.48
CA TYR A 153 -12.03 -0.34 9.17
C TYR A 153 -12.94 0.56 8.33
N GLU A 154 -12.62 0.66 7.05
CA GLU A 154 -13.50 1.21 6.03
C GLU A 154 -13.47 0.30 4.80
N GLU A 155 -14.60 0.25 4.12
CA GLU A 155 -14.78 -0.46 2.85
C GLU A 155 -15.24 0.57 1.83
N THR A 156 -14.59 0.59 0.67
CA THR A 156 -15.07 1.36 -0.48
C THR A 156 -15.29 0.42 -1.66
N ARG A 157 -16.34 0.72 -2.42
CA ARG A 157 -16.82 -0.13 -3.49
C ARG A 157 -17.04 0.69 -4.75
N ASP A 158 -16.58 0.13 -5.86
CA ASP A 158 -16.94 0.55 -7.21
C ASP A 158 -17.39 -0.65 -8.04
N TYR A 159 -17.92 -0.34 -9.21
CA TYR A 159 -18.45 -1.30 -10.18
C TYR A 159 -17.75 -1.12 -11.52
N ASP A 160 -17.58 -2.22 -12.23
CA ASP A 160 -17.09 -2.21 -13.60
C ASP A 160 -18.22 -1.99 -14.62
N ILE A 161 -17.88 -2.08 -15.91
CA ILE A 161 -18.83 -1.89 -17.02
C ILE A 161 -19.94 -2.95 -17.05
N TYR A 162 -19.72 -4.12 -16.44
CA TYR A 162 -20.71 -5.20 -16.37
C TYR A 162 -21.62 -5.06 -15.12
N GLY A 163 -21.39 -4.02 -14.30
CA GLY A 163 -22.12 -3.82 -13.05
C GLY A 163 -21.67 -4.78 -11.95
N GLU A 164 -20.49 -5.39 -12.10
CA GLU A 164 -19.91 -6.30 -11.13
C GLU A 164 -18.92 -5.54 -10.24
N SER A 165 -18.84 -5.94 -8.97
CA SER A 165 -17.98 -5.31 -7.98
C SER A 165 -16.82 -6.22 -7.64
N HIS A 166 -15.93 -6.40 -8.61
CA HIS A 166 -14.76 -7.27 -8.47
C HIS A 166 -13.72 -6.74 -7.48
N ASN A 167 -13.73 -5.43 -7.22
CA ASN A 167 -12.77 -4.75 -6.36
C ASN A 167 -13.51 -4.15 -5.16
N THR A 168 -13.50 -4.88 -4.04
CA THR A 168 -13.84 -4.28 -2.76
C THR A 168 -12.55 -3.84 -2.09
N TRP A 169 -12.34 -2.52 -1.99
CA TRP A 169 -11.15 -1.96 -1.36
C TRP A 169 -11.38 -1.84 0.14
N ASN A 170 -10.56 -2.55 0.88
CA ASN A 170 -10.63 -2.58 2.33
C ASN A 170 -9.44 -1.83 2.90
N ILE A 171 -9.69 -1.03 3.93
CA ILE A 171 -8.65 -0.26 4.60
C ILE A 171 -8.78 -0.49 6.09
N CYS A 172 -7.70 -0.98 6.70
CA CYS A 172 -7.54 -1.04 8.15
C CYS A 172 -6.56 0.04 8.58
N PHE A 173 -6.92 0.83 9.59
CA PHE A 173 -6.10 1.93 10.05
C PHE A 173 -6.20 2.15 11.56
N ARG A 174 -5.25 2.89 12.13
CA ARG A 174 -5.32 3.31 13.54
C ARG A 174 -6.26 4.51 13.68
N LYS A 175 -7.22 4.43 14.61
CA LYS A 175 -8.17 5.51 14.91
C LYS A 175 -8.19 5.87 16.39
N ASP A 176 -7.67 7.05 16.72
CA ASP A 176 -7.73 7.62 18.06
C ASP A 176 -8.37 9.00 18.07
N THR A 177 -9.67 9.06 18.36
CA THR A 177 -10.45 10.30 18.33
C THR A 177 -10.07 11.31 19.42
N LYS A 178 -9.16 10.95 20.34
CA LYS A 178 -8.61 11.85 21.36
C LYS A 178 -7.46 12.71 20.82
N LEU A 179 -6.87 12.32 19.69
CA LEU A 179 -5.78 13.05 19.05
C LEU A 179 -6.30 14.30 18.33
N SER A 180 -5.39 15.22 17.99
CA SER A 180 -5.73 16.36 17.14
C SER A 180 -6.20 15.88 15.76
N ILE A 181 -6.95 16.71 15.03
CA ILE A 181 -7.42 16.34 13.68
C ILE A 181 -6.25 16.05 12.72
N VAL A 182 -5.13 16.74 12.92
CA VAL A 182 -3.89 16.54 12.14
C VAL A 182 -3.30 15.18 12.47
N ASP A 183 -3.13 14.87 13.75
CA ASP A 183 -2.60 13.57 14.18
C ASP A 183 -3.50 12.41 13.74
N GLN A 184 -4.83 12.58 13.78
CA GLN A 184 -5.76 11.59 13.25
C GLN A 184 -5.57 11.37 11.75
N LEU A 185 -5.35 12.43 10.98
CA LEU A 185 -5.08 12.33 9.53
C LEU A 185 -3.74 11.62 9.27
N LEU A 186 -2.72 11.89 10.09
CA LEU A 186 -1.42 11.24 9.98
C LEU A 186 -1.49 9.75 10.36
N ASP A 187 -2.23 9.39 11.40
CA ASP A 187 -2.51 7.98 11.73
C ASP A 187 -3.28 7.31 10.59
N TYR A 188 -4.32 7.96 10.04
CA TYR A 188 -5.07 7.47 8.88
C TYR A 188 -4.18 7.28 7.63
N THR A 189 -3.06 8.01 7.52
CA THR A 189 -2.13 7.91 6.39
C THR A 189 -1.04 6.88 6.61
N PHE A 190 -0.34 6.94 7.75
CA PHE A 190 0.91 6.21 8.01
C PHE A 190 0.72 4.96 8.89
N HIS A 191 -0.44 4.81 9.52
CA HIS A 191 -0.86 3.58 10.20
C HIS A 191 -2.05 2.97 9.48
N ARG A 192 -1.82 2.66 8.20
CA ARG A 192 -2.85 2.18 7.29
C ARG A 192 -2.35 0.97 6.52
N VAL A 193 -3.24 0.00 6.33
CA VAL A 193 -3.09 -1.07 5.36
C VAL A 193 -4.29 -1.02 4.42
N TYR A 194 -4.01 -0.98 3.13
CA TYR A 194 -4.98 -1.08 2.07
C TYR A 194 -4.92 -2.48 1.46
N TYR A 195 -6.06 -3.09 1.15
CA TYR A 195 -6.10 -4.39 0.48
C TYR A 195 -7.32 -4.63 -0.45
N ALA A 196 -6.98 -5.13 -1.64
CA ALA A 196 -7.78 -5.86 -2.65
C ALA A 196 -8.15 -7.29 -2.28
N LEU A 197 -9.43 -7.62 -2.14
CA LEU A 197 -9.91 -8.98 -2.37
C LEU A 197 -10.45 -9.06 -3.81
N TYR A 198 -9.84 -9.89 -4.64
CA TYR A 198 -10.42 -10.27 -5.92
C TYR A 198 -11.35 -11.46 -5.68
N ASP A 199 -12.57 -11.38 -6.19
CA ASP A 199 -13.46 -12.53 -6.24
C ASP A 199 -12.89 -13.50 -7.29
N LEU A 200 -12.18 -14.52 -6.82
CA LEU A 200 -11.60 -15.53 -7.69
C LEU A 200 -12.66 -16.59 -7.91
N ASP A 201 -13.07 -16.76 -9.16
CA ASP A 201 -13.76 -17.96 -9.60
C ASP A 201 -12.99 -19.18 -9.08
N GLU A 202 -13.67 -20.04 -8.32
CA GLU A 202 -13.11 -21.15 -7.51
C GLU A 202 -12.28 -22.16 -8.35
N ASN A 203 -12.20 -21.97 -9.67
CA ASN A 203 -11.64 -22.89 -10.65
C ASN A 203 -10.30 -22.45 -11.28
N ILE A 204 -9.70 -21.31 -10.88
CA ILE A 204 -8.38 -20.92 -11.36
C ILE A 204 -7.30 -21.33 -10.35
N GLU A 205 -6.79 -22.55 -10.50
CA GLU A 205 -5.61 -23.01 -9.74
C GLU A 205 -4.42 -22.06 -9.98
N GLY A 206 -3.94 -21.42 -8.90
CA GLY A 206 -2.67 -20.69 -8.87
C GLY A 206 -2.74 -19.17 -8.80
N PHE A 207 -3.93 -18.57 -8.61
CA PHE A 207 -4.08 -17.11 -8.55
C PHE A 207 -4.84 -16.59 -7.31
N ASP A 208 -4.56 -17.12 -6.11
CA ASP A 208 -4.98 -16.53 -4.82
C ASP A 208 -4.23 -15.22 -4.50
N ALA A 209 -4.30 -14.21 -5.37
CA ALA A 209 -3.44 -13.04 -5.31
C ALA A 209 -4.22 -11.76 -4.96
N GLY A 210 -4.52 -11.55 -3.69
CA GLY A 210 -4.92 -10.22 -3.20
C GLY A 210 -3.74 -9.24 -3.29
N TRP A 211 -4.02 -7.96 -3.54
CA TRP A 211 -3.01 -6.89 -3.46
C TRP A 211 -3.15 -6.17 -2.13
N SER A 212 -2.03 -5.88 -1.46
CA SER A 212 -2.03 -5.03 -0.28
C SER A 212 -0.89 -4.01 -0.31
N ARG A 213 -1.17 -2.83 0.24
CA ARG A 213 -0.19 -1.78 0.52
C ARG A 213 -0.16 -1.51 2.01
N VAL A 214 1.01 -1.69 2.61
CA VAL A 214 1.24 -1.43 4.04
C VAL A 214 2.00 -0.12 4.18
N MET A 215 1.45 0.80 4.98
CA MET A 215 2.09 2.06 5.33
C MET A 215 2.88 1.90 6.64
N THR A 216 3.99 2.62 6.76
CA THR A 216 4.78 2.70 7.99
C THR A 216 4.99 4.16 8.40
N GLN A 217 5.47 4.37 9.63
CA GLN A 217 5.76 5.71 10.13
C GLN A 217 6.99 6.31 9.43
N PRO A 218 6.97 7.62 9.12
CA PRO A 218 8.17 8.36 8.72
C PRO A 218 9.26 8.26 9.78
N THR A 219 10.51 8.03 9.37
CA THR A 219 11.63 7.99 10.32
C THR A 219 12.15 9.39 10.64
N GLN A 220 12.02 10.33 9.69
CA GLN A 220 12.34 11.74 9.89
C GLN A 220 11.09 12.55 10.25
N PRO A 221 11.24 13.59 11.11
CA PRO A 221 10.14 14.50 11.39
C PRO A 221 9.69 15.26 10.13
N GLY A 222 8.38 15.45 9.99
CA GLY A 222 7.80 16.33 8.98
C GLY A 222 8.01 17.81 9.28
N VAL A 223 7.92 18.65 8.25
CA VAL A 223 7.99 20.11 8.37
C VAL A 223 6.61 20.70 8.13
N ILE A 224 6.12 21.56 9.01
CA ILE A 224 4.80 22.20 8.86
C ILE A 224 4.84 23.27 7.76
N TYR A 225 3.92 23.16 6.80
CA TYR A 225 3.69 24.14 5.75
C TYR A 225 2.28 24.73 5.83
N PRO A 226 2.09 26.01 5.50
CA PRO A 226 0.76 26.59 5.36
C PRO A 226 0.06 26.00 4.12
N ILE A 227 -1.26 25.81 4.23
CA ILE A 227 -2.10 25.34 3.12
C ILE A 227 -3.04 26.45 2.61
N ILE A 228 -3.41 26.38 1.33
CA ILE A 228 -4.43 27.23 0.73
C ILE A 228 -5.79 26.94 1.38
N SER A 229 -6.70 27.93 1.35
CA SER A 229 -8.07 27.72 1.82
C SER A 229 -8.87 26.80 0.89
N LEU A 230 -9.94 26.16 1.40
CA LEU A 230 -10.88 25.38 0.58
C LEU A 230 -11.44 26.19 -0.60
N ASN A 231 -11.74 27.48 -0.40
CA ASN A 231 -12.24 28.33 -1.49
C ASN A 231 -11.21 28.50 -2.60
N LYS A 232 -9.93 28.66 -2.23
CA LYS A 232 -8.84 28.74 -3.22
C LYS A 232 -8.62 27.39 -3.91
N ALA A 233 -8.74 26.27 -3.18
CA ALA A 233 -8.67 24.94 -3.77
C ALA A 233 -9.82 24.71 -4.78
N LYS A 234 -11.04 25.16 -4.46
CA LYS A 234 -12.18 25.12 -5.39
C LYS A 234 -11.94 26.01 -6.63
N GLU A 235 -11.36 27.19 -6.46
CA GLU A 235 -11.00 28.06 -7.58
C GLU A 235 -10.00 27.36 -8.53
N LYS A 236 -8.93 26.78 -7.97
CA LYS A 236 -7.95 25.98 -8.72
C LYS A 236 -8.61 24.81 -9.45
N LEU A 237 -9.44 24.04 -8.74
CA LEU A 237 -10.24 22.96 -9.34
C LEU A 237 -11.03 23.44 -10.56
N ARG A 238 -11.79 24.53 -10.44
CA ARG A 238 -12.61 25.07 -11.55
C ARG A 238 -11.79 25.63 -12.71
N ASN A 239 -10.53 25.98 -12.47
CA ASN A 239 -9.60 26.47 -13.50
C ASN A 239 -8.86 25.35 -14.23
N GLY A 240 -9.00 24.08 -13.81
CA GLY A 240 -8.20 22.98 -14.35
C GLY A 240 -6.87 22.75 -13.63
N ASP A 241 -6.60 23.49 -12.55
CA ASP A 241 -5.34 23.41 -11.80
C ASP A 241 -5.39 22.28 -10.74
N PHE A 242 -5.59 21.05 -11.20
CA PHE A 242 -5.69 19.85 -10.37
C PHE A 242 -5.01 18.65 -11.03
N PHE A 243 -4.75 17.62 -10.25
CA PHE A 243 -4.28 16.31 -10.71
C PHE A 243 -5.42 15.30 -10.69
N CYS A 244 -5.39 14.33 -11.60
CA CYS A 244 -6.35 13.21 -11.58
C CYS A 244 -5.69 11.93 -12.08
N TYR A 245 -6.25 10.80 -11.69
CA TYR A 245 -5.89 9.50 -12.26
C TYR A 245 -6.64 9.31 -13.58
N GLY A 246 -6.00 9.68 -14.69
CA GLY A 246 -6.57 9.58 -16.03
C GLY A 246 -6.29 10.83 -16.87
N SER A 247 -6.81 10.86 -18.09
CA SER A 247 -6.72 12.03 -18.97
C SER A 247 -8.01 12.81 -18.87
N GLU A 248 -8.07 13.95 -18.19
CA GLU A 248 -8.99 15.06 -18.52
C GLU A 248 -8.84 16.27 -17.58
N ASN A 249 -8.53 17.43 -18.17
CA ASN A 249 -8.42 18.70 -17.44
C ASN A 249 -9.72 19.53 -17.46
N ASP A 250 -10.77 19.12 -18.18
CA ASP A 250 -12.03 19.90 -18.32
C ASP A 250 -13.23 19.34 -17.51
N VAL A 251 -13.09 18.13 -16.94
CA VAL A 251 -14.17 17.47 -16.17
C VAL A 251 -14.61 18.26 -14.93
N ALA A 252 -13.74 19.06 -14.33
CA ALA A 252 -14.04 19.72 -13.07
C ALA A 252 -14.62 21.13 -13.21
N LYS A 253 -14.77 21.68 -14.42
CA LYS A 253 -15.24 23.07 -14.58
C LYS A 253 -16.69 23.26 -14.13
N THR A 254 -17.55 22.29 -14.42
CA THR A 254 -19.00 22.34 -14.13
C THR A 254 -19.48 21.25 -13.17
N ALA A 255 -18.68 20.21 -12.92
CA ALA A 255 -19.10 19.07 -12.09
C ALA A 255 -19.59 19.47 -10.68
N ASP A 256 -20.55 18.73 -10.15
CA ASP A 256 -20.96 18.83 -8.76
C ASP A 256 -19.88 18.26 -7.84
N ILE A 257 -19.62 18.95 -6.74
CA ILE A 257 -18.68 18.49 -5.71
C ILE A 257 -19.49 17.73 -4.65
N LEU A 258 -19.28 16.42 -4.57
CA LEU A 258 -19.94 15.53 -3.61
C LEU A 258 -19.26 15.57 -2.24
N SER A 259 -17.93 15.62 -2.20
CA SER A 259 -17.15 15.72 -0.97
C SER A 259 -15.79 16.38 -1.19
N VAL A 260 -15.21 16.87 -0.08
CA VAL A 260 -13.83 17.34 -0.04
C VAL A 260 -13.15 16.86 1.23
N GLU A 261 -11.96 16.31 1.07
CA GLU A 261 -11.11 15.77 2.14
C GLU A 261 -9.68 16.26 1.95
N LEU A 262 -8.89 16.32 3.02
CA LEU A 262 -7.44 16.46 2.94
C LEU A 262 -6.82 15.06 3.02
N GLU A 263 -5.97 14.74 2.06
CA GLU A 263 -5.36 13.42 1.94
C GLU A 263 -3.88 13.56 1.59
N TYR A 264 -3.06 12.68 2.17
CA TYR A 264 -1.70 12.47 1.72
C TYR A 264 -1.70 11.34 0.70
N LEU A 265 -1.38 11.70 -0.53
CA LEU A 265 -1.09 10.71 -1.56
C LEU A 265 0.23 10.02 -1.21
N THR A 266 0.29 8.72 -1.43
CA THR A 266 1.43 7.89 -1.09
C THR A 266 1.82 7.08 -2.30
N ASP A 267 2.73 7.64 -3.10
CA ASP A 267 3.18 7.08 -4.38
C ASP A 267 4.72 7.14 -4.47
N GLU A 268 5.35 6.23 -5.24
CA GLU A 268 6.80 6.18 -5.43
C GLU A 268 7.38 7.40 -6.14
N TYR A 269 6.59 8.04 -7.00
CA TYR A 269 7.05 9.16 -7.81
C TYR A 269 7.14 10.48 -7.03
N GLN A 270 6.63 10.51 -5.80
CA GLN A 270 6.65 11.71 -4.97
C GLN A 270 7.96 11.79 -4.21
N VAL A 271 8.71 12.89 -4.34
CA VAL A 271 9.88 13.14 -3.49
C VAL A 271 9.46 13.48 -2.06
N TYR A 272 8.30 14.11 -1.91
CA TYR A 272 7.69 14.49 -0.64
C TYR A 272 6.25 13.99 -0.56
N ILE A 273 5.91 13.38 0.57
CA ILE A 273 4.54 13.05 0.95
C ILE A 273 3.90 14.32 1.50
N GLN A 274 2.98 14.89 0.72
CA GLN A 274 2.37 16.19 0.97
C GLN A 274 0.84 16.13 0.86
N PRO A 275 0.12 17.07 1.50
CA PRO A 275 -1.34 17.06 1.51
C PRO A 275 -1.94 17.60 0.21
N PHE A 276 -3.03 16.98 -0.21
CA PHE A 276 -3.89 17.39 -1.32
C PHE A 276 -5.32 17.55 -0.81
N TYR A 277 -6.04 18.50 -1.38
CA TYR A 277 -7.51 18.45 -1.35
C TYR A 277 -7.97 17.40 -2.35
N LYS A 278 -8.50 16.27 -1.86
CA LYS A 278 -9.24 15.31 -2.68
C LYS A 278 -10.68 15.78 -2.81
N PHE A 279 -11.10 16.11 -4.02
CA PHE A 279 -12.48 16.35 -4.37
C PHE A 279 -13.06 15.08 -4.99
N THR A 280 -14.22 14.65 -4.49
CA THR A 280 -15.05 13.68 -5.22
C THR A 280 -16.11 14.46 -5.97
N ILE A 281 -16.14 14.28 -7.30
CA ILE A 281 -16.99 15.03 -8.21
C ILE A 281 -17.86 14.10 -9.07
N THR A 282 -18.98 14.63 -9.57
CA THR A 282 -19.87 13.98 -10.55
C THR A 282 -20.40 15.02 -11.53
N ASP A 283 -20.69 14.64 -12.76
CA ASP A 283 -21.33 15.53 -13.73
C ASP A 283 -22.54 14.84 -14.36
N SER A 284 -23.65 15.58 -14.47
CA SER A 284 -24.88 15.09 -15.13
C SER A 284 -24.69 14.74 -16.61
N GLY A 285 -23.64 15.28 -17.25
CA GLY A 285 -23.25 14.95 -18.62
C GLY A 285 -22.45 13.65 -18.73
N TRP A 286 -22.04 13.02 -17.63
CA TRP A 286 -21.36 11.72 -17.65
C TRP A 286 -22.38 10.60 -17.88
N ASP A 287 -22.67 10.35 -19.16
CA ASP A 287 -23.61 9.34 -19.59
C ASP A 287 -22.96 7.95 -19.67
N LEU A 288 -23.32 7.10 -18.70
CA LEU A 288 -22.89 5.71 -18.63
C LEU A 288 -23.57 4.80 -19.66
N SER A 289 -24.63 5.27 -20.34
CA SER A 289 -25.49 4.42 -21.16
C SER A 289 -24.82 3.75 -22.35
N ASN A 290 -23.68 4.31 -22.80
CA ASN A 290 -22.85 3.83 -23.90
C ASN A 290 -21.71 2.90 -23.48
N VAL A 291 -21.48 2.75 -22.18
CA VAL A 291 -20.32 2.04 -21.63
C VAL A 291 -20.74 0.88 -20.74
N MET A 292 -21.82 1.05 -19.97
CA MET A 292 -22.36 -0.02 -19.14
C MET A 292 -23.03 -1.09 -20.02
N GLU A 293 -22.60 -2.34 -19.84
CA GLU A 293 -23.10 -3.52 -20.56
C GLU A 293 -24.14 -4.32 -19.74
N CYS A 294 -24.53 -3.84 -18.55
CA CYS A 294 -25.54 -4.46 -17.70
C CYS A 294 -26.98 -3.94 -17.96
N ASP A 295 -27.99 -4.77 -17.69
CA ASP A 295 -29.41 -4.41 -17.88
C ASP A 295 -29.86 -3.22 -17.00
N ASN A 296 -29.29 -3.08 -15.80
CA ASN A 296 -29.67 -2.08 -14.80
C ASN A 296 -28.81 -0.81 -14.85
N LYS A 297 -28.31 -0.41 -16.02
CA LYS A 297 -27.37 0.73 -16.18
C LYS A 297 -27.82 2.05 -15.56
N THR A 298 -29.12 2.29 -15.42
CA THR A 298 -29.68 3.50 -14.80
C THR A 298 -29.51 3.57 -13.28
N GLU A 299 -29.14 2.46 -12.63
CA GLU A 299 -28.85 2.43 -11.18
C GLU A 299 -27.48 3.04 -10.84
N TYR A 300 -26.59 3.18 -11.83
CA TYR A 300 -25.21 3.59 -11.63
C TYR A 300 -25.02 5.08 -11.93
N LYS A 301 -24.05 5.65 -11.22
CA LYS A 301 -23.59 7.03 -11.36
C LYS A 301 -22.09 7.02 -11.55
N SER A 302 -21.63 7.96 -12.35
CA SER A 302 -20.21 8.17 -12.58
C SER A 302 -19.66 9.21 -11.60
N VAL A 303 -18.54 8.90 -10.96
CA VAL A 303 -17.86 9.78 -10.01
C VAL A 303 -16.35 9.74 -10.26
N SER A 304 -15.65 10.83 -9.91
CA SER A 304 -14.19 10.92 -10.08
C SER A 304 -13.52 11.54 -8.86
N HIS A 305 -12.28 11.13 -8.60
CA HIS A 305 -11.40 11.73 -7.61
C HIS A 305 -10.37 12.61 -8.29
N VAL A 306 -10.31 13.88 -7.86
CA VAL A 306 -9.37 14.88 -8.36
C VAL A 306 -8.69 15.59 -7.20
N PHE A 307 -7.42 15.97 -7.39
CA PHE A 307 -6.51 16.33 -6.32
C PHE A 307 -5.90 17.71 -6.57
N VAL A 308 -6.18 18.67 -5.70
CA VAL A 308 -5.54 19.99 -5.74
C VAL A 308 -4.45 20.03 -4.67
N PRO A 309 -3.20 20.39 -5.00
CA PRO A 309 -2.16 20.60 -3.99
C PRO A 309 -2.63 21.54 -2.89
N ALA A 310 -2.52 21.12 -1.63
CA ALA A 310 -3.00 21.93 -0.52
C ALA A 310 -1.97 22.99 -0.11
N ILE A 311 -0.67 22.74 -0.29
CA ILE A 311 0.40 23.68 0.12
C ILE A 311 0.30 25.00 -0.67
N VAL A 312 0.59 26.13 -0.02
CA VAL A 312 0.61 27.44 -0.68
C VAL A 312 1.59 27.44 -1.85
N ASP A 313 1.13 27.88 -3.03
CA ASP A 313 1.84 27.76 -4.32
C ASP A 313 3.30 28.27 -4.31
N LYS A 314 3.64 29.31 -3.53
CA LYS A 314 5.02 29.82 -3.44
C LYS A 314 6.03 28.80 -2.89
N TYR A 315 5.55 27.75 -2.23
CA TYR A 315 6.35 26.65 -1.69
C TYR A 315 6.30 25.40 -2.56
N LEU A 316 5.61 25.44 -3.70
CA LEU A 316 5.48 24.31 -4.61
C LEU A 316 6.23 24.58 -5.92
N ASP A 317 6.98 23.58 -6.35
CA ASP A 317 7.50 23.46 -7.70
C ASP A 317 6.68 22.38 -8.41
N ILE A 318 5.59 22.79 -9.06
CA ILE A 318 4.68 21.88 -9.74
C ILE A 318 5.31 21.48 -11.08
N THR A 319 5.66 20.21 -11.19
CA THR A 319 6.21 19.63 -12.42
C THR A 319 5.33 18.44 -12.81
N GLU A 320 4.75 18.48 -14.00
CA GLU A 320 4.17 17.28 -14.57
C GLU A 320 5.32 16.35 -14.94
N PRO A 321 5.34 15.09 -14.49
CA PRO A 321 6.32 14.14 -14.96
C PRO A 321 6.13 13.99 -16.47
N ASN A 322 7.16 14.37 -17.25
CA ASN A 322 7.24 13.97 -18.65
C ASN A 322 7.31 12.44 -18.68
N LEU A 323 6.16 11.78 -18.77
CA LEU A 323 6.08 10.40 -19.20
C LEU A 323 6.37 10.43 -20.71
N GLU A 324 7.65 10.56 -21.06
CA GLU A 324 8.13 10.11 -22.36
C GLU A 324 7.88 8.60 -22.41
N PHE A 325 6.68 8.21 -22.81
CA PHE A 325 6.45 6.89 -23.36
C PHE A 325 7.37 6.82 -24.60
N ASN A 326 8.50 6.14 -24.45
CA ASN A 326 9.33 5.75 -25.58
C ASN A 326 8.41 5.10 -26.62
N LYS A 327 8.21 5.82 -27.72
CA LYS A 327 7.39 5.43 -28.86
C LYS A 327 7.92 4.18 -29.55
#